data_AF-A0AAJ6D771-F1
#
_entry.id   AF-A0AAJ6D771-F1
#
_cell.length_a   1.000
_cell.length_b   1.000
_cell.length_c   1.000
_cell.angle_alpha   90.00
_cell.angle_beta   90.00
_cell.angle_gamma   90.00
#
_symmetry.space_group_name_H-M   'P 1'
#
loop_
_entity.id
_entity.type
_entity.pdbx_description
1 polymer ?
#
loop_
_entity_poly.entity_id
_entity_poly.type
_entity_poly.pdbx_seq_one_letter_code
_entity_poly.pdbx_strand_id
1 'polypeptide(L)'
;MSGAEKGAPGAFSSGCTCRGIDIHCHVVPARFPALANGVTVRGWPSMVAADACHATVVIDDKPYRTVSDACWVAERRLEEMDRTGIRIQALSPMPELFGYWIETSAACDLVRHVNDSIAAIVTEGEGRFVGLGGVPLQDIDLAILELHRIVGELGFRGVEIGSNVNGVTIGDPRFHSFFAEAEKLGAAVFVHAVRPTGMDRLFGPAPLQQVLGYPTDLGLAAASVITGGLLQKFPKLRIAFSHGGGTFALLLPRLEQGYSAFPALNETMPDRPAVQARRLYVDSLVFDADMLRRLVSIFGEERVLLGTDYPFNFRENEPVTRIEEAFADAGLRERLTFGNAQAFLALEIL
;
A
#
# COMPACT_ATOMS: atom_id res chain seq x y z
N MET A 1 -22.12 5.31 -36.98
CA MET A 1 -20.67 5.55 -37.08
C MET A 1 -20.43 6.86 -36.34
N SER A 2 -19.86 6.90 -35.14
CA SER A 2 -18.57 6.37 -34.69
C SER A 2 -18.64 5.84 -33.25
N GLY A 3 -18.15 4.62 -33.03
CA GLY A 3 -17.89 4.11 -31.69
C GLY A 3 -16.54 4.63 -31.21
N ALA A 4 -16.51 5.21 -30.01
CA ALA A 4 -15.27 5.50 -29.30
C ALA A 4 -14.72 4.18 -28.75
N GLU A 5 -13.53 3.78 -29.21
CA GLU A 5 -12.79 2.69 -28.60
C GLU A 5 -12.40 3.09 -27.17
N LYS A 6 -12.84 2.26 -26.21
CA LYS A 6 -12.36 2.32 -24.83
C LYS A 6 -10.87 1.94 -24.85
N GLY A 7 -10.01 2.83 -24.36
CA GLY A 7 -8.57 2.60 -24.28
C GLY A 7 -8.25 1.32 -23.50
N ALA A 8 -7.51 0.41 -24.12
CA ALA A 8 -6.96 -0.76 -23.45
C ALA A 8 -5.90 -0.32 -22.41
N PRO A 9 -5.77 -1.02 -21.27
CA PRO A 9 -4.74 -0.71 -20.28
C PRO A 9 -3.34 -0.84 -20.90
N GLY A 10 -2.51 0.18 -20.69
CA GLY A 10 -1.24 0.39 -21.40
C GLY A 10 -0.31 -0.83 -21.35
N ALA A 11 0.09 -1.30 -22.54
CA ALA A 11 1.12 -2.30 -22.71
C ALA A 11 2.51 -1.69 -22.48
N PHE A 12 3.38 -2.38 -21.73
CA PHE A 12 4.72 -1.90 -21.36
C PHE A 12 5.79 -2.44 -22.31
N SER A 13 6.68 -1.57 -22.84
CA SER A 13 7.76 -1.96 -23.77
C SER A 13 9.06 -2.39 -23.08
N SER A 14 9.67 -3.47 -23.56
CA SER A 14 11.00 -3.97 -23.15
C SER A 14 12.15 -3.21 -23.83
N GLY A 15 13.14 -2.72 -23.07
CA GLY A 15 14.33 -2.05 -23.64
C GLY A 15 15.18 -1.15 -22.72
N CYS A 16 14.70 -0.76 -21.53
CA CYS A 16 15.50 0.04 -20.58
C CYS A 16 16.36 -0.83 -19.65
N THR A 17 17.50 -0.31 -19.19
CA THR A 17 18.28 -0.83 -18.05
C THR A 17 17.54 -0.74 -16.71
N CYS A 18 16.45 0.03 -16.65
CA CYS A 18 15.47 0.11 -15.57
C CYS A 18 14.78 -1.26 -15.37
N ARG A 19 14.82 -1.84 -14.16
CA ARG A 19 14.24 -3.18 -13.89
C ARG A 19 13.26 -3.25 -12.72
N GLY A 20 13.20 -2.25 -11.84
CA GLY A 20 12.32 -2.31 -10.66
C GLY A 20 10.86 -1.99 -10.94
N ILE A 21 9.92 -2.68 -10.29
CA ILE A 21 8.55 -2.22 -10.10
C ILE A 21 8.41 -1.89 -8.61
N ASP A 22 8.29 -0.61 -8.31
CA ASP A 22 8.08 -0.12 -6.95
C ASP A 22 6.57 -0.12 -6.64
N ILE A 23 6.14 -0.99 -5.73
CA ILE A 23 4.73 -1.12 -5.34
C ILE A 23 4.33 -0.22 -4.18
N HIS A 24 5.30 0.47 -3.56
CA HIS A 24 5.10 1.22 -2.33
C HIS A 24 5.61 2.64 -2.51
N CYS A 25 4.75 3.50 -3.03
CA CYS A 25 5.03 4.92 -3.21
C CYS A 25 3.74 5.74 -3.20
N HIS A 26 3.82 6.97 -2.69
CA HIS A 26 2.63 7.72 -2.30
C HIS A 26 2.47 9.02 -3.06
N VAL A 27 1.23 9.38 -3.37
CA VAL A 27 0.78 10.64 -3.94
C VAL A 27 0.11 11.49 -2.86
N VAL A 28 0.43 12.78 -2.87
CA VAL A 28 -0.32 13.82 -2.15
C VAL A 28 -0.79 14.81 -3.21
N PRO A 29 -2.09 15.09 -3.34
CA PRO A 29 -2.56 16.08 -4.31
C PRO A 29 -1.95 17.46 -4.08
N ALA A 30 -1.65 18.19 -5.15
CA ALA A 30 -1.12 19.57 -5.08
C ALA A 30 -2.07 20.54 -4.33
N ARG A 31 -3.36 20.21 -4.31
CA ARG A 31 -4.42 20.97 -3.65
C ARG A 31 -5.52 20.02 -3.18
N PHE A 32 -6.18 20.38 -2.09
CA PHE A 32 -7.42 19.72 -1.63
C PHE A 32 -8.64 20.57 -2.01
N PRO A 33 -9.81 19.94 -2.20
CA PRO A 33 -11.03 20.69 -2.48
C PRO A 33 -11.40 21.56 -1.28
N ALA A 34 -11.89 22.77 -1.57
CA ALA A 34 -12.53 23.58 -0.54
C ALA A 34 -13.89 22.95 -0.18
N LEU A 35 -14.16 22.79 1.11
CA LEU A 35 -15.47 22.37 1.57
C LEU A 35 -16.51 23.46 1.24
N ALA A 36 -17.69 23.04 0.79
CA ALA A 36 -18.76 23.97 0.43
C ALA A 36 -19.21 24.83 1.63
N ASN A 37 -19.59 26.08 1.36
CA ASN A 37 -20.35 26.95 2.28
C ASN A 37 -19.75 27.17 3.68
N GLY A 38 -18.42 27.15 3.84
CA GLY A 38 -17.77 27.39 5.13
C GLY A 38 -18.00 26.27 6.15
N VAL A 39 -18.42 25.08 5.69
CA VAL A 39 -18.52 23.88 6.53
C VAL A 39 -17.11 23.47 6.95
N THR A 40 -16.89 23.34 8.26
CA THR A 40 -15.66 22.78 8.82
C THR A 40 -15.88 21.29 9.10
N VAL A 41 -15.15 20.43 8.40
CA VAL A 41 -15.08 18.99 8.73
C VAL A 41 -13.78 18.74 9.49
N ARG A 42 -13.90 18.21 10.70
CA ARG A 42 -12.75 17.83 11.51
C ARG A 42 -11.93 16.76 10.77
N GLY A 43 -10.62 16.96 10.72
CA GLY A 43 -9.67 16.10 10.04
C GLY A 43 -9.55 16.34 8.53
N TRP A 44 -10.25 17.32 7.96
CA TRP A 44 -10.13 17.66 6.54
C TRP A 44 -8.75 18.25 6.23
N PRO A 45 -8.05 17.76 5.19
CA PRO A 45 -6.74 18.27 4.82
C PRO A 45 -6.83 19.53 3.97
N SER A 46 -5.82 20.39 4.11
CA SER A 46 -5.56 21.54 3.24
C SER A 46 -4.07 21.63 2.91
N MET A 47 -3.72 22.46 1.93
CA MET A 47 -2.31 22.69 1.52
C MET A 47 -1.95 24.15 1.74
N VAL A 48 -0.79 24.38 2.37
CA VAL A 48 -0.17 25.70 2.51
C VAL A 48 1.23 25.66 1.87
N ALA A 49 1.57 26.67 1.08
CA ALA A 49 2.91 26.78 0.49
C ALA A 49 3.99 26.83 1.58
N ALA A 50 5.07 26.07 1.42
CA ALA A 50 6.19 26.05 2.35
C ALA A 50 7.45 26.68 1.72
N ASP A 51 7.88 26.15 0.57
CA ASP A 51 8.99 26.64 -0.25
C ASP A 51 8.64 26.52 -1.74
N ALA A 52 9.53 26.95 -2.65
CA ALA A 52 9.28 26.98 -4.10
C ALA A 52 8.77 25.65 -4.69
N CYS A 53 9.26 24.51 -4.18
CA CYS A 53 8.84 23.17 -4.58
C CYS A 53 8.25 22.34 -3.43
N HIS A 54 7.85 22.98 -2.32
CA HIS A 54 7.30 22.28 -1.16
C HIS A 54 5.99 22.89 -0.67
N ALA A 55 5.10 22.04 -0.19
CA ALA A 55 3.87 22.43 0.47
C ALA A 55 3.68 21.62 1.76
N THR A 56 3.01 22.23 2.72
CA THR A 56 2.66 21.61 3.99
C THR A 56 1.20 21.20 3.95
N VAL A 57 0.95 19.91 4.14
CA VAL A 57 -0.37 19.37 4.46
C VAL A 57 -0.73 19.84 5.87
N VAL A 58 -1.87 20.49 6.00
CA VAL A 58 -2.42 20.98 7.28
C VAL A 58 -3.72 20.26 7.56
N ILE A 59 -3.86 19.73 8.78
CA ILE A 59 -5.06 19.02 9.26
C ILE A 59 -5.46 19.64 10.59
N ASP A 60 -6.73 20.03 10.75
CA ASP A 60 -7.24 20.72 11.95
C ASP A 60 -6.34 21.90 12.37
N ASP A 61 -5.98 22.77 11.42
CA ASP A 61 -5.10 23.94 11.57
C ASP A 61 -3.67 23.62 12.07
N LYS A 62 -3.26 22.36 12.08
CA LYS A 62 -1.93 21.92 12.50
C LYS A 62 -1.12 21.43 11.30
N PRO A 63 0.15 21.86 11.16
CA PRO A 63 1.07 21.25 10.21
C PRO A 63 1.16 19.74 10.46
N TYR A 64 0.83 18.96 9.45
CA TYR A 64 0.94 17.50 9.48
C TYR A 64 2.27 17.05 8.88
N ARG A 65 2.50 17.40 7.61
CA ARG A 65 3.71 17.01 6.88
C ARG A 65 4.02 18.01 5.77
N THR A 66 5.28 18.43 5.70
CA THR A 66 5.81 19.15 4.53
C THR A 66 6.30 18.13 3.51
N VAL A 67 5.85 18.27 2.28
CA VAL A 67 6.12 17.37 1.15
C VAL A 67 6.63 18.18 -0.04
N SER A 68 7.45 17.56 -0.88
CA SER A 68 7.91 18.15 -2.14
C SER A 68 6.90 17.93 -3.27
N ASP A 69 7.06 18.68 -4.36
CA ASP A 69 6.26 18.58 -5.58
C ASP A 69 6.38 17.23 -6.30
N ALA A 70 7.40 16.43 -5.97
CA ALA A 70 7.46 15.01 -6.33
C ALA A 70 6.20 14.22 -5.94
N CYS A 71 5.44 14.67 -4.93
CA CYS A 71 4.16 14.06 -4.59
C CYS A 71 3.12 14.15 -5.70
N TRP A 72 3.13 15.19 -6.55
CA TRP A 72 2.09 15.46 -7.55
C TRP A 72 2.60 15.81 -8.96
N VAL A 73 3.91 15.94 -9.19
CA VAL A 73 4.50 16.21 -10.51
C VAL A 73 5.07 14.92 -11.10
N ALA A 74 4.49 14.44 -12.20
CA ALA A 74 4.90 13.22 -12.88
C ALA A 74 6.37 13.25 -13.34
N GLU A 75 6.82 14.35 -13.93
CA GLU A 75 8.19 14.52 -14.43
C GLU A 75 9.24 14.31 -13.32
N ARG A 76 9.03 14.87 -12.13
CA ARG A 76 9.91 14.69 -10.96
C ARG A 76 10.05 13.22 -10.55
N ARG A 77 8.97 12.45 -10.68
CA ARG A 77 8.98 11.01 -10.39
C ARG A 77 9.76 10.24 -11.43
N LEU A 78 9.54 10.56 -12.71
CA LEU A 78 10.25 9.92 -13.82
C LEU A 78 11.76 10.15 -13.72
N GLU A 79 12.20 11.38 -13.42
CA GLU A 79 13.61 11.72 -13.18
C GLU A 79 14.23 10.86 -12.07
N GLU A 80 13.53 10.73 -10.92
CA GLU A 80 14.02 9.91 -9.81
C GLU A 80 14.01 8.41 -10.15
N MET A 81 12.97 7.92 -10.82
CA MET A 81 12.85 6.53 -11.24
C MET A 81 14.01 6.13 -12.14
N ASP A 82 14.41 7.00 -13.06
CA ASP A 82 15.57 6.77 -13.92
C ASP A 82 16.88 6.73 -13.13
N ARG A 83 17.02 7.61 -12.13
CA ARG A 83 18.19 7.63 -11.23
C ARG A 83 18.28 6.36 -10.37
N THR A 84 17.15 5.81 -9.94
CA THR A 84 17.05 4.70 -8.97
C THR A 84 16.82 3.33 -9.61
N GLY A 85 16.77 3.26 -10.95
CA GLY A 85 16.59 2.00 -11.69
C GLY A 85 15.17 1.44 -11.66
N ILE A 86 14.18 2.25 -11.30
CA ILE A 86 12.76 1.88 -11.22
C ILE A 86 12.10 2.09 -12.59
N ARG A 87 11.49 1.05 -13.13
CA ARG A 87 10.79 1.06 -14.42
C ARG A 87 9.32 1.46 -14.29
N ILE A 88 8.64 0.98 -13.25
CA ILE A 88 7.22 1.23 -12.98
C ILE A 88 7.04 1.60 -11.50
N GLN A 89 6.16 2.55 -11.22
CA GLN A 89 5.64 2.81 -9.86
C GLN A 89 4.14 2.50 -9.78
N ALA A 90 3.73 1.80 -8.73
CA ALA A 90 2.32 1.69 -8.34
C ALA A 90 1.99 2.81 -7.36
N LEU A 91 1.38 3.88 -7.87
CA LEU A 91 1.06 5.09 -7.13
C LEU A 91 -0.16 4.84 -6.22
N SER A 92 -0.02 5.10 -4.92
CA SER A 92 -1.10 5.01 -3.93
C SER A 92 -1.32 6.32 -3.18
N PRO A 93 -2.44 6.52 -2.47
CA PRO A 93 -2.63 7.66 -1.58
C PRO A 93 -1.56 7.71 -0.47
N MET A 94 -1.25 8.90 0.04
CA MET A 94 -0.65 8.98 1.39
C MET A 94 -1.66 8.43 2.43
N PRO A 95 -1.26 7.55 3.38
CA PRO A 95 -2.18 6.87 4.29
C PRO A 95 -3.10 7.77 5.12
N GLU A 96 -2.64 8.98 5.50
CA GLU A 96 -3.47 9.95 6.23
C GLU A 96 -4.70 10.40 5.40
N LEU A 97 -4.64 10.26 4.08
CA LEU A 97 -5.71 10.66 3.17
C LEU A 97 -6.79 9.58 2.97
N PHE A 98 -6.68 8.42 3.63
CA PHE A 98 -7.79 7.47 3.70
C PHE A 98 -9.01 8.05 4.45
N GLY A 99 -8.77 8.94 5.42
CA GLY A 99 -9.85 9.68 6.08
C GLY A 99 -10.79 8.83 6.94
N TYR A 100 -10.37 7.68 7.47
CA TYR A 100 -11.27 6.81 8.24
C TYR A 100 -11.89 7.46 9.49
N TRP A 101 -11.24 8.49 10.04
CA TRP A 101 -11.66 9.24 11.23
C TRP A 101 -12.44 10.51 10.93
N ILE A 102 -12.70 10.83 9.65
CA ILE A 102 -13.54 11.97 9.27
C ILE A 102 -14.96 11.51 8.97
N GLU A 103 -15.89 12.47 8.90
CA GLU A 103 -17.28 12.19 8.54
C GLU A 103 -17.33 11.45 7.18
N THR A 104 -18.21 10.45 7.06
CA THR A 104 -18.16 9.46 5.97
C THR A 104 -18.40 10.10 4.60
N SER A 105 -19.36 11.01 4.47
CA SER A 105 -19.60 11.69 3.19
C SER A 105 -18.39 12.54 2.76
N ALA A 106 -17.78 13.25 3.71
CA ALA A 106 -16.54 13.97 3.46
C ALA A 106 -15.37 13.03 3.10
N ALA A 107 -15.22 11.90 3.78
CA ALA A 107 -14.19 10.91 3.45
C ALA A 107 -14.33 10.39 2.01
N CYS A 108 -15.56 10.18 1.55
CA CYS A 108 -15.82 9.78 0.16
C CYS A 108 -15.33 10.85 -0.82
N ASP A 109 -15.66 12.11 -0.58
CA ASP A 109 -15.23 13.23 -1.44
C ASP A 109 -13.70 13.37 -1.46
N LEU A 110 -13.06 13.25 -0.29
CA LEU A 110 -11.60 13.31 -0.17
C LEU A 110 -10.93 12.18 -0.94
N VAL A 111 -11.34 10.93 -0.70
CA VAL A 111 -10.75 9.75 -1.33
C VAL A 111 -10.95 9.79 -2.84
N ARG A 112 -12.13 10.20 -3.33
CA ARG A 112 -12.38 10.36 -4.76
C ARG A 112 -11.46 11.39 -5.40
N HIS A 113 -11.28 12.54 -4.76
CA HIS A 113 -10.36 13.58 -5.23
C HIS A 113 -8.90 13.07 -5.29
N VAL A 114 -8.47 12.30 -4.29
CA VAL A 114 -7.14 11.68 -4.28
C VAL A 114 -6.99 10.67 -5.41
N ASN A 115 -7.98 9.79 -5.60
CA ASN A 115 -7.99 8.80 -6.68
C ASN A 115 -7.94 9.47 -8.06
N ASP A 116 -8.72 10.54 -8.26
CA ASP A 116 -8.72 11.31 -9.52
C ASP A 116 -7.38 12.02 -9.74
N SER A 117 -6.74 12.50 -8.67
CA SER A 117 -5.38 13.08 -8.73
C SER A 117 -4.33 12.02 -9.12
N ILE A 118 -4.42 10.81 -8.58
CA ILE A 118 -3.55 9.69 -8.97
C ILE A 118 -3.78 9.35 -10.44
N ALA A 119 -5.04 9.30 -10.90
CA ALA A 119 -5.37 8.98 -12.28
C ALA A 119 -4.79 10.01 -13.28
N ALA A 120 -4.79 11.29 -12.90
CA ALA A 120 -4.14 12.34 -13.68
C ALA A 120 -2.63 12.10 -13.82
N ILE A 121 -1.94 11.81 -12.70
CA ILE A 121 -0.49 11.52 -12.72
C ILE A 121 -0.21 10.26 -13.54
N VAL A 122 -1.03 9.21 -13.40
CA VAL A 122 -0.90 7.98 -14.19
C VAL A 122 -0.97 8.26 -15.69
N THR A 123 -1.86 9.17 -16.10
CA THR A 123 -2.01 9.59 -17.50
C THR A 123 -0.77 10.32 -18.03
N GLU A 124 -0.14 11.14 -17.18
CA GLU A 124 1.11 11.86 -17.50
C GLU A 124 2.35 10.94 -17.46
N GLY A 125 2.23 9.74 -16.91
CA GLY A 125 3.35 8.86 -16.58
C GLY A 125 4.02 8.10 -17.71
N GLU A 126 3.69 8.38 -18.98
CA GLU A 126 4.28 7.72 -20.16
C GLU A 126 4.25 6.18 -20.10
N GLY A 127 3.20 5.60 -19.50
CA GLY A 127 3.12 4.15 -19.29
C GLY A 127 4.17 3.63 -18.30
N ARG A 128 4.56 4.42 -17.30
CA ARG A 128 5.45 4.03 -16.19
C ARG A 128 4.78 4.10 -14.82
N PHE A 129 3.51 4.49 -14.79
CA PHE A 129 2.70 4.51 -13.57
C PHE A 129 1.48 3.61 -13.70
N VAL A 130 1.12 2.98 -12.60
CA VAL A 130 -0.16 2.31 -12.40
C VAL A 130 -0.76 2.78 -11.08
N GLY A 131 -2.09 2.83 -10.97
CA GLY A 131 -2.76 3.30 -9.76
C GLY A 131 -3.16 2.18 -8.80
N LEU A 132 -3.05 2.47 -7.51
CA LEU A 132 -3.77 1.84 -6.40
C LEU A 132 -4.62 2.93 -5.74
N GLY A 133 -5.93 2.73 -5.63
CA GLY A 133 -6.83 3.74 -5.08
C GLY A 133 -7.03 3.62 -3.57
N GLY A 134 -7.46 4.70 -2.92
CA GLY A 134 -8.00 4.64 -1.57
C GLY A 134 -9.50 4.32 -1.60
N VAL A 135 -10.05 3.80 -0.50
CA VAL A 135 -11.50 3.58 -0.33
C VAL A 135 -11.95 4.05 1.06
N PRO A 136 -13.20 4.52 1.25
CA PRO A 136 -13.73 4.93 2.55
C PRO A 136 -14.17 3.73 3.40
N LEU A 137 -13.20 2.90 3.84
CA LEU A 137 -13.43 1.59 4.48
C LEU A 137 -14.16 1.62 5.84
N GLN A 138 -14.43 2.80 6.41
CA GLN A 138 -15.35 2.96 7.54
C GLN A 138 -16.81 2.66 7.18
N ASP A 139 -17.15 2.69 5.88
CA ASP A 139 -18.43 2.26 5.34
C ASP A 139 -18.20 1.25 4.19
N ILE A 140 -18.63 0.01 4.39
CA ILE A 140 -18.31 -1.09 3.49
C ILE A 140 -19.02 -0.97 2.14
N ASP A 141 -20.26 -0.49 2.13
CA ASP A 141 -21.04 -0.37 0.89
C ASP A 141 -20.46 0.74 0.00
N LEU A 142 -20.08 1.87 0.61
CA LEU A 142 -19.39 2.96 -0.09
C LEU A 142 -17.99 2.56 -0.54
N ALA A 143 -17.26 1.79 0.27
CA ALA A 143 -15.94 1.28 -0.10
C ALA A 143 -16.01 0.33 -1.31
N ILE A 144 -17.02 -0.54 -1.37
CA ILE A 144 -17.25 -1.43 -2.52
C ILE A 144 -17.64 -0.62 -3.76
N LEU A 145 -18.50 0.40 -3.62
CA LEU A 145 -18.88 1.27 -4.73
C LEU A 145 -17.66 1.98 -5.34
N GLU A 146 -16.80 2.53 -4.49
CA GLU A 146 -15.59 3.22 -4.95
C GLU A 146 -14.56 2.23 -5.52
N LEU A 147 -14.44 1.02 -4.96
CA LEU A 147 -13.60 -0.05 -5.54
C LEU A 147 -14.01 -0.40 -6.98
N HIS A 148 -15.31 -0.48 -7.26
CA HIS A 148 -15.80 -0.70 -8.63
C HIS A 148 -15.40 0.43 -9.58
N ARG A 149 -15.44 1.69 -9.12
CA ARG A 149 -15.00 2.83 -9.92
C ARG A 149 -13.49 2.80 -10.17
N ILE A 150 -12.71 2.54 -9.13
CA ILE A 150 -11.24 2.46 -9.18
C ILE A 150 -10.81 1.44 -10.23
N VAL A 151 -11.36 0.23 -10.19
CA VAL A 151 -10.97 -0.84 -11.13
C VAL A 151 -11.61 -0.64 -12.50
N GLY A 152 -12.90 -0.31 -12.56
CA GLY A 152 -13.68 -0.31 -13.80
C GLY A 152 -13.59 0.97 -14.62
N GLU A 153 -13.48 2.13 -13.98
CA GLU A 153 -13.45 3.44 -14.64
C GLU A 153 -12.05 4.04 -14.69
N LEU A 154 -11.29 3.99 -13.58
CA LEU A 154 -9.93 4.54 -13.53
C LEU A 154 -8.87 3.56 -14.07
N GLY A 155 -9.21 2.28 -14.20
CA GLY A 155 -8.29 1.24 -14.68
C GLY A 155 -7.15 0.93 -13.70
N PHE A 156 -7.31 1.25 -12.42
CA PHE A 156 -6.32 0.97 -11.39
C PHE A 156 -6.22 -0.54 -11.14
N ARG A 157 -5.05 -0.99 -10.68
CA ARG A 157 -4.77 -2.42 -10.47
C ARG A 157 -5.22 -2.93 -9.10
N GLY A 158 -5.68 -2.04 -8.25
CA GLY A 158 -6.06 -2.36 -6.89
C GLY A 158 -6.27 -1.15 -6.02
N VAL A 159 -6.11 -1.37 -4.72
CA VAL A 159 -6.29 -0.37 -3.67
C VAL A 159 -5.16 -0.42 -2.65
N GLU A 160 -4.89 0.71 -2.02
CA GLU A 160 -4.16 0.77 -0.75
C GLU A 160 -5.15 1.09 0.38
N ILE A 161 -5.08 0.32 1.48
CA ILE A 161 -5.94 0.48 2.66
C ILE A 161 -5.10 0.56 3.93
N GLY A 162 -5.70 1.01 5.03
CA GLY A 162 -5.03 1.08 6.32
C GLY A 162 -4.91 -0.28 7.00
N SER A 163 -3.92 -0.46 7.87
CA SER A 163 -3.78 -1.62 8.76
C SER A 163 -4.95 -1.80 9.73
N ASN A 164 -5.65 -0.70 10.01
CA ASN A 164 -6.89 -0.67 10.78
C ASN A 164 -7.81 0.45 10.27
N VAL A 165 -9.10 0.34 10.62
CA VAL A 165 -10.11 1.38 10.45
C VAL A 165 -10.61 1.77 11.84
N ASN A 166 -10.22 2.96 12.32
CA ASN A 166 -10.56 3.46 13.66
C ASN A 166 -10.25 2.46 14.79
N GLY A 167 -9.09 1.80 14.71
CA GLY A 167 -8.62 0.82 15.68
C GLY A 167 -9.12 -0.60 15.46
N VAL A 168 -10.03 -0.83 14.50
CA VAL A 168 -10.45 -2.18 14.10
C VAL A 168 -9.52 -2.69 13.01
N THR A 169 -8.77 -3.76 13.29
CA THR A 169 -7.82 -4.34 12.34
C THR A 169 -8.51 -4.91 11.10
N ILE A 170 -7.86 -4.82 9.93
CA ILE A 170 -8.46 -5.28 8.66
C ILE A 170 -8.70 -6.80 8.58
N GLY A 171 -8.15 -7.59 9.50
CA GLY A 171 -8.45 -9.01 9.62
C GLY A 171 -9.80 -9.31 10.29
N ASP A 172 -10.51 -8.31 10.79
CA ASP A 172 -11.84 -8.47 11.39
C ASP A 172 -12.88 -8.92 10.33
N PRO A 173 -13.71 -9.94 10.61
CA PRO A 173 -14.71 -10.44 9.67
C PRO A 173 -15.69 -9.42 9.11
N ARG A 174 -15.85 -8.25 9.74
CA ARG A 174 -16.69 -7.16 9.20
C ARG A 174 -16.23 -6.65 7.84
N PHE A 175 -14.93 -6.79 7.51
CA PHE A 175 -14.38 -6.36 6.23
C PHE A 175 -14.49 -7.45 5.14
N HIS A 176 -15.01 -8.64 5.47
CA HIS A 176 -15.04 -9.76 4.53
C HIS A 176 -15.81 -9.47 3.24
N SER A 177 -16.90 -8.71 3.27
CA SER A 177 -17.63 -8.35 2.04
C SER A 177 -16.81 -7.46 1.11
N PHE A 178 -16.00 -6.54 1.65
CA PHE A 178 -15.07 -5.75 0.86
C PHE A 178 -14.00 -6.63 0.20
N PHE A 179 -13.36 -7.52 0.96
CA PHE A 179 -12.35 -8.42 0.43
C PHE A 179 -12.91 -9.44 -0.57
N ALA A 180 -14.16 -9.88 -0.39
CA ALA A 180 -14.85 -10.72 -1.36
C ALA A 180 -14.97 -10.02 -2.72
N GLU A 181 -15.36 -8.74 -2.73
CA GLU A 181 -15.48 -7.99 -3.98
C GLU A 181 -14.11 -7.65 -4.58
N ALA A 182 -13.10 -7.34 -3.75
CA ALA A 182 -11.72 -7.17 -4.21
C ALA A 182 -11.18 -8.42 -4.92
N GLU A 183 -11.41 -9.62 -4.34
CA GLU A 183 -11.04 -10.88 -4.99
C GLU A 183 -11.80 -11.08 -6.31
N LYS A 184 -13.11 -10.84 -6.32
CA LYS A 184 -13.96 -11.00 -7.51
C LYS A 184 -13.54 -10.09 -8.66
N LEU A 185 -13.15 -8.86 -8.37
CA LEU A 185 -12.62 -7.91 -9.34
C LEU A 185 -11.16 -8.18 -9.72
N GLY A 186 -10.49 -9.12 -9.03
CA GLY A 186 -9.06 -9.36 -9.18
C GLY A 186 -8.23 -8.15 -8.72
N ALA A 187 -8.74 -7.30 -7.84
CA ALA A 187 -8.03 -6.14 -7.34
C ALA A 187 -6.89 -6.56 -6.39
N ALA A 188 -5.70 -5.99 -6.58
CA ALA A 188 -4.63 -6.08 -5.59
C ALA A 188 -4.99 -5.24 -4.35
N VAL A 189 -4.65 -5.72 -3.15
CA VAL A 189 -4.83 -4.95 -1.91
C VAL A 189 -3.48 -4.76 -1.24
N PHE A 190 -3.02 -3.53 -1.14
CA PHE A 190 -1.83 -3.19 -0.37
C PHE A 190 -2.24 -2.57 0.97
N VAL A 191 -1.75 -3.12 2.07
CA VAL A 191 -2.10 -2.69 3.43
C VAL A 191 -0.95 -1.86 3.98
N HIS A 192 -1.22 -0.59 4.25
CA HIS A 192 -0.27 0.36 4.84
C HIS A 192 -0.63 0.69 6.29
N ALA A 193 0.36 0.87 7.16
CA ALA A 193 0.11 1.34 8.52
C ALA A 193 -0.59 2.71 8.54
N VAL A 194 -1.63 2.86 9.36
CA VAL A 194 -2.26 4.16 9.61
C VAL A 194 -2.71 4.25 11.05
N ARG A 195 -2.46 5.40 11.71
CA ARG A 195 -2.90 5.72 13.08
C ARG A 195 -2.91 4.51 14.04
N PRO A 196 -1.73 3.94 14.35
CA PRO A 196 -1.60 2.74 15.15
C PRO A 196 -2.24 2.91 16.53
N THR A 197 -2.75 1.81 17.09
CA THR A 197 -3.35 1.81 18.43
C THR A 197 -2.28 1.64 19.52
N GLY A 198 -2.58 2.05 20.76
CA GLY A 198 -1.71 1.83 21.93
C GLY A 198 -0.46 2.73 22.01
N MET A 199 -0.49 3.89 21.34
CA MET A 199 0.64 4.82 21.28
C MET A 199 1.00 5.48 22.62
N ASP A 200 0.11 5.41 23.62
CA ASP A 200 0.38 5.81 25.01
C ASP A 200 1.49 4.97 25.67
N ARG A 201 1.84 3.83 25.08
CA ARG A 201 2.90 2.92 25.56
C ARG A 201 4.26 3.19 24.92
N LEU A 202 4.35 4.07 23.92
CA LEU A 202 5.58 4.39 23.22
C LEU A 202 6.13 5.74 23.67
N PHE A 203 7.17 5.71 24.50
CA PHE A 203 7.79 6.90 25.06
C PHE A 203 8.90 7.44 24.14
N GLY A 204 8.82 8.72 23.79
CA GLY A 204 9.84 9.44 23.03
C GLY A 204 9.23 10.44 22.04
N PRO A 205 10.02 10.95 21.08
CA PRO A 205 9.54 11.96 20.14
C PRO A 205 8.53 11.39 19.14
N ALA A 206 7.68 12.26 18.59
CA ALA A 206 6.59 11.89 17.68
C ALA A 206 6.98 10.98 16.48
N PRO A 207 8.16 11.13 15.84
CA PRO A 207 8.57 10.24 14.75
C PRO A 207 8.66 8.75 15.13
N LEU A 208 8.76 8.41 16.42
CA LEU A 208 8.72 7.01 16.85
C LEU A 208 7.43 6.29 16.45
N GLN A 209 6.33 7.01 16.22
CA GLN A 209 5.12 6.43 15.66
C GLN A 209 5.37 5.79 14.29
N GLN A 210 6.10 6.48 13.40
CA GLN A 210 6.44 5.95 12.08
C GLN A 210 7.51 4.85 12.19
N VAL A 211 8.51 5.02 13.06
CA VAL A 211 9.64 4.08 13.18
C VAL A 211 9.24 2.76 13.85
N LEU A 212 8.38 2.79 14.88
CA LEU A 212 8.07 1.61 15.72
C LEU A 212 6.58 1.30 15.77
N GLY A 213 5.72 2.32 15.80
CA GLY A 213 4.26 2.14 15.86
C GLY A 213 3.71 1.47 14.60
N TYR A 214 4.08 2.00 13.43
CA TYR A 214 3.58 1.53 12.12
C TYR A 214 3.90 0.05 11.86
N PRO A 215 5.16 -0.42 11.93
CA PRO A 215 5.46 -1.85 11.79
C PRO A 215 4.77 -2.74 12.82
N THR A 216 4.54 -2.23 14.04
CA THR A 216 3.88 -3.01 15.10
C THR A 216 2.40 -3.23 14.80
N ASP A 217 1.69 -2.19 14.34
CA ASP A 217 0.27 -2.27 13.98
C ASP A 217 0.05 -3.14 12.74
N LEU A 218 0.95 -3.05 11.74
CA LEU A 218 0.95 -3.96 10.57
C LEU A 218 1.14 -5.42 10.96
N GLY A 219 2.02 -5.70 11.94
CA GLY A 219 2.23 -7.06 12.41
C GLY A 219 0.95 -7.68 12.99
N LEU A 220 0.17 -6.88 13.72
CA LEU A 220 -1.16 -7.30 14.22
C LEU A 220 -2.17 -7.46 13.08
N ALA A 221 -2.15 -6.58 12.08
CA ALA A 221 -3.03 -6.68 10.92
C ALA A 221 -2.78 -7.94 10.09
N ALA A 222 -1.52 -8.23 9.76
CA ALA A 222 -1.13 -9.45 9.04
C ALA A 222 -1.47 -10.72 9.84
N ALA A 223 -1.20 -10.72 11.15
CA ALA A 223 -1.60 -11.82 12.02
C ALA A 223 -3.12 -12.03 12.01
N SER A 224 -3.90 -10.94 12.11
CA SER A 224 -5.37 -10.99 12.13
C SER A 224 -5.97 -11.47 10.82
N VAL A 225 -5.33 -11.20 9.68
CA VAL A 225 -5.75 -11.76 8.37
C VAL A 225 -5.64 -13.29 8.35
N ILE A 226 -4.60 -13.84 8.97
CA ILE A 226 -4.39 -15.28 9.08
C ILE A 226 -5.33 -15.88 10.13
N THR A 227 -5.33 -15.34 11.34
CA THR A 227 -6.12 -15.90 12.45
C THR A 227 -7.62 -15.65 12.32
N GLY A 228 -8.02 -14.64 11.55
CA GLY A 228 -9.41 -14.35 11.19
C GLY A 228 -9.94 -15.17 10.01
N GLY A 229 -9.09 -16.00 9.39
CA GLY A 229 -9.50 -16.89 8.29
C GLY A 229 -9.75 -16.20 6.96
N LEU A 230 -9.32 -14.94 6.78
CA LEU A 230 -9.57 -14.15 5.57
C LEU A 230 -9.02 -14.87 4.33
N LEU A 231 -7.77 -15.34 4.39
CA LEU A 231 -7.12 -16.01 3.27
C LEU A 231 -7.76 -17.36 2.93
N GLN A 232 -8.37 -18.04 3.89
CA GLN A 232 -9.07 -19.30 3.63
C GLN A 232 -10.39 -19.03 2.91
N LYS A 233 -11.09 -17.97 3.31
CA LYS A 233 -12.36 -17.57 2.73
C LYS A 233 -12.20 -17.03 1.31
N PHE A 234 -11.11 -16.31 1.05
CA PHE A 234 -10.80 -15.68 -0.24
C PHE A 234 -9.44 -16.17 -0.75
N PRO A 235 -9.39 -17.37 -1.36
CA PRO A 235 -8.14 -18.03 -1.68
C PRO A 235 -7.30 -17.36 -2.79
N LYS A 236 -7.94 -16.58 -3.65
CA LYS A 236 -7.36 -15.86 -4.80
C LYS A 236 -7.06 -14.40 -4.51
N LEU A 237 -7.45 -13.89 -3.34
CA LEU A 237 -7.13 -12.53 -2.90
C LEU A 237 -5.62 -12.29 -2.92
N ARG A 238 -5.20 -11.23 -3.61
CA ARG A 238 -3.81 -10.76 -3.63
C ARG A 238 -3.67 -9.64 -2.62
N ILE A 239 -3.08 -9.94 -1.47
CA ILE A 239 -2.91 -8.99 -0.38
C ILE A 239 -1.43 -8.87 0.02
N ALA A 240 -0.95 -7.63 0.05
CA ALA A 240 0.41 -7.26 0.41
C ALA A 240 0.41 -6.36 1.65
N PHE A 241 1.46 -6.43 2.46
CA PHE A 241 1.64 -5.57 3.62
C PHE A 241 2.93 -4.74 3.49
N SER A 242 2.84 -3.46 3.87
CA SER A 242 3.99 -2.57 3.85
C SER A 242 5.03 -2.93 4.92
N HIS A 243 6.23 -2.38 4.78
CA HIS A 243 7.35 -2.48 5.72
C HIS A 243 7.69 -3.94 6.11
N GLY A 244 7.76 -4.83 5.12
CA GLY A 244 8.06 -6.26 5.32
C GLY A 244 6.97 -7.06 6.05
N GLY A 245 5.74 -6.54 6.13
CA GLY A 245 4.69 -7.10 6.99
C GLY A 245 4.88 -6.74 8.48
N GLY A 246 5.69 -5.73 8.76
CA GLY A 246 5.94 -5.23 10.10
C GLY A 246 6.52 -6.28 11.04
N THR A 247 6.00 -6.35 12.26
CA THR A 247 6.49 -7.30 13.28
C THR A 247 6.00 -8.74 13.08
N PHE A 248 5.15 -9.01 12.08
CA PHE A 248 4.58 -10.35 11.89
C PHE A 248 5.64 -11.42 11.63
N ALA A 249 6.65 -11.11 10.82
CA ALA A 249 7.74 -12.04 10.50
C ALA A 249 8.48 -12.55 11.76
N LEU A 250 8.62 -11.69 12.78
CA LEU A 250 9.20 -12.04 14.07
C LEU A 250 8.27 -12.91 14.91
N LEU A 251 6.95 -12.65 14.85
CA LEU A 251 5.94 -13.33 15.66
C LEU A 251 5.49 -14.68 15.09
N LEU A 252 5.66 -14.91 13.78
CA LEU A 252 5.18 -16.12 13.11
C LEU A 252 5.66 -17.42 13.77
N PRO A 253 6.95 -17.61 14.14
CA PRO A 253 7.38 -18.83 14.84
C PRO A 253 6.66 -19.04 16.19
N ARG A 254 6.32 -17.97 16.89
CA ARG A 254 5.56 -18.04 18.15
C ARG A 254 4.11 -18.43 17.88
N LEU A 255 3.49 -17.88 16.84
CA LEU A 255 2.15 -18.26 16.42
C LEU A 255 2.10 -19.74 15.99
N GLU A 256 3.13 -20.23 15.29
CA GLU A 256 3.26 -21.63 14.90
C GLU A 256 3.36 -22.58 16.12
N GLN A 257 4.14 -22.18 17.13
CA GLN A 257 4.20 -22.91 18.40
C GLN A 257 2.84 -22.85 19.13
N GLY A 258 2.19 -21.69 19.13
CA GLY A 258 0.86 -21.51 19.71
C GLY A 258 -0.20 -22.38 19.06
N TYR A 259 -0.19 -22.47 17.72
CA TYR A 259 -1.06 -23.34 16.94
C TYR A 259 -0.96 -24.82 17.38
N SER A 260 0.25 -25.28 17.70
CA SER A 260 0.49 -26.66 18.15
C SER A 260 0.14 -26.88 19.63
N ALA A 261 0.18 -25.82 20.44
CA ALA A 261 0.00 -25.89 21.89
C ALA A 261 -1.44 -25.59 22.36
N PHE A 262 -2.20 -24.78 21.62
CA PHE A 262 -3.52 -24.31 22.00
C PHE A 262 -4.59 -24.85 21.02
N PRO A 263 -5.42 -25.83 21.43
CA PRO A 263 -6.45 -26.43 20.55
C PRO A 263 -7.38 -25.42 19.89
N ALA A 264 -7.77 -24.36 20.60
CA ALA A 264 -8.63 -23.31 20.04
C ALA A 264 -8.03 -22.59 18.80
N LEU A 265 -6.70 -22.45 18.73
CA LEU A 265 -6.04 -21.88 17.54
C LEU A 265 -6.03 -22.89 16.38
N ASN A 266 -5.88 -24.17 16.68
CA ASN A 266 -5.95 -25.23 15.68
C ASN A 266 -7.36 -25.38 15.09
N GLU A 267 -8.39 -25.32 15.93
CA GLU A 267 -9.80 -25.44 15.53
C GLU A 267 -10.28 -24.27 14.67
N THR A 268 -9.70 -23.08 14.85
CA THR A 268 -10.06 -21.86 14.10
C THR A 268 -9.24 -21.66 12.82
N MET A 269 -8.10 -22.34 12.69
CA MET A 269 -7.24 -22.26 11.51
C MET A 269 -6.98 -23.66 10.94
N PRO A 270 -7.73 -24.14 9.94
CA PRO A 270 -7.46 -25.44 9.30
C PRO A 270 -6.04 -25.58 8.74
N ASP A 271 -5.45 -24.48 8.25
CA ASP A 271 -4.08 -24.44 7.75
C ASP A 271 -3.12 -23.87 8.79
N ARG A 272 -1.90 -24.45 8.87
CA ARG A 272 -0.84 -23.95 9.75
C ARG A 272 -0.49 -22.48 9.44
N PRO A 273 -0.20 -21.64 10.45
CA PRO A 273 0.16 -20.24 10.23
C PRO A 273 1.28 -20.02 9.20
N ALA A 274 2.34 -20.84 9.24
CA ALA A 274 3.44 -20.74 8.28
C ALA A 274 3.02 -21.04 6.82
N VAL A 275 2.04 -21.91 6.61
CA VAL A 275 1.48 -22.19 5.27
C VAL A 275 0.68 -20.99 4.78
N GLN A 276 -0.15 -20.41 5.65
CA GLN A 276 -0.93 -19.23 5.32
C GLN A 276 -0.04 -18.00 5.07
N ALA A 277 1.04 -17.83 5.83
CA ALA A 277 2.00 -16.75 5.64
C ALA A 277 2.60 -16.72 4.22
N ARG A 278 2.87 -17.88 3.60
CA ARG A 278 3.37 -17.97 2.20
C ARG A 278 2.37 -17.52 1.12
N ARG A 279 1.15 -17.15 1.53
CA ARG A 279 0.11 -16.60 0.66
C ARG A 279 0.03 -15.08 0.74
N LEU A 280 0.65 -14.48 1.76
CA LEU A 280 0.78 -13.03 1.89
C LEU A 280 1.94 -12.53 1.06
N TYR A 281 1.77 -11.38 0.43
CA TYR A 281 2.88 -10.60 -0.10
C TYR A 281 3.36 -9.60 0.96
N VAL A 282 4.62 -9.20 0.89
CA VAL A 282 5.20 -8.12 1.68
C VAL A 282 6.12 -7.28 0.79
N ASP A 283 6.30 -6.00 1.11
CA ASP A 283 7.36 -5.23 0.46
C ASP A 283 8.76 -5.58 1.02
N SER A 284 9.80 -5.05 0.37
CA SER A 284 11.20 -5.21 0.74
C SER A 284 11.70 -4.11 1.70
N LEU A 285 10.84 -3.21 2.17
CA LEU A 285 11.23 -1.99 2.89
C LEU A 285 11.51 -2.29 4.35
N VAL A 286 12.68 -2.89 4.60
CA VAL A 286 13.15 -3.27 5.95
C VAL A 286 14.54 -2.72 6.30
N PHE A 287 15.15 -1.94 5.40
CA PHE A 287 16.43 -1.23 5.59
C PHE A 287 17.66 -2.10 5.90
N ASP A 288 17.51 -3.42 5.90
CA ASP A 288 18.54 -4.37 6.31
C ASP A 288 18.54 -5.62 5.41
N ALA A 289 19.72 -6.01 4.93
CA ALA A 289 19.88 -7.12 3.99
C ALA A 289 19.61 -8.49 4.63
N ASP A 290 19.97 -8.68 5.90
CA ASP A 290 19.71 -9.94 6.62
C ASP A 290 18.21 -10.10 6.91
N MET A 291 17.54 -9.01 7.28
CA MET A 291 16.10 -9.01 7.44
C MET A 291 15.40 -9.30 6.11
N LEU A 292 15.87 -8.74 4.99
CA LEU A 292 15.33 -9.04 3.66
C LEU A 292 15.50 -10.53 3.30
N ARG A 293 16.67 -11.14 3.57
CA ARG A 293 16.88 -12.60 3.44
C ARG A 293 15.89 -13.38 4.28
N ARG A 294 15.61 -12.90 5.50
CA ARG A 294 14.65 -13.53 6.41
C ARG A 294 13.22 -13.45 5.90
N LEU A 295 12.80 -12.33 5.31
CA LEU A 295 11.49 -12.21 4.67
C LEU A 295 11.32 -13.24 3.56
N VAL A 296 12.30 -13.35 2.66
CA VAL A 296 12.27 -14.34 1.56
C VAL A 296 12.18 -15.77 2.08
N SER A 297 12.89 -16.10 3.16
CA SER A 297 12.80 -17.42 3.81
C SER A 297 11.40 -17.72 4.36
N ILE A 298 10.75 -16.72 4.98
CA ILE A 298 9.42 -16.84 5.61
C ILE A 298 8.30 -16.89 4.56
N PHE A 299 8.19 -15.84 3.75
CA PHE A 299 7.07 -15.64 2.82
C PHE A 299 7.28 -16.40 1.51
N GLY A 300 8.54 -16.66 1.14
CA GLY A 300 8.92 -17.29 -0.12
C GLY A 300 9.39 -16.28 -1.16
N GLU A 301 10.14 -16.79 -2.13
CA GLU A 301 10.76 -16.00 -3.19
C GLU A 301 9.76 -15.29 -4.13
N GLU A 302 8.50 -15.75 -4.16
CA GLU A 302 7.42 -15.22 -4.98
C GLU A 302 6.55 -14.16 -4.27
N ARG A 303 6.90 -13.80 -3.02
CA ARG A 303 6.02 -13.05 -2.12
C ARG A 303 6.65 -11.78 -1.56
N VAL A 304 7.88 -11.45 -1.95
CA VAL A 304 8.54 -10.21 -1.55
C VAL A 304 8.59 -9.29 -2.76
N LEU A 305 8.10 -8.07 -2.59
CA LEU A 305 7.92 -7.05 -3.63
C LEU A 305 8.87 -5.88 -3.38
N LEU A 306 9.46 -5.29 -4.41
CA LEU A 306 10.23 -4.05 -4.25
C LEU A 306 9.31 -2.91 -3.82
N GLY A 307 9.68 -2.20 -2.76
CA GLY A 307 8.95 -1.03 -2.26
C GLY A 307 9.90 0.02 -1.66
N THR A 308 9.59 1.31 -1.85
CA THR A 308 10.49 2.41 -1.44
C THR A 308 9.97 3.31 -0.33
N ASP A 309 8.66 3.56 -0.26
CA ASP A 309 7.99 4.65 0.50
C ASP A 309 8.33 6.06 -0.06
N TYR A 310 8.66 6.13 -1.37
CA TYR A 310 8.85 7.39 -2.09
C TYR A 310 7.54 8.21 -2.15
N PRO A 311 7.57 9.56 -2.09
CA PRO A 311 8.72 10.47 -2.03
C PRO A 311 9.12 10.89 -0.63
N PHE A 312 8.69 10.20 0.43
CA PHE A 312 8.95 10.66 1.79
C PHE A 312 10.42 10.52 2.17
N ASN A 313 10.87 11.34 3.13
CA ASN A 313 12.28 11.36 3.54
C ASN A 313 12.72 10.04 4.20
N PHE A 314 11.81 9.33 4.85
CA PHE A 314 12.09 8.04 5.50
C PHE A 314 11.75 6.90 4.53
N ARG A 315 12.65 6.66 3.58
CA ARG A 315 12.46 5.74 2.45
C ARG A 315 13.73 4.93 2.16
N GLU A 316 13.62 3.88 1.35
CA GLU A 316 14.78 3.22 0.74
C GLU A 316 15.23 4.01 -0.49
N ASN A 317 16.48 4.48 -0.49
CA ASN A 317 17.01 5.35 -1.55
C ASN A 317 17.66 4.56 -2.68
N GLU A 318 18.16 3.36 -2.40
CA GLU A 318 18.86 2.50 -3.36
C GLU A 318 18.20 1.10 -3.38
N PRO A 319 16.90 1.02 -3.76
CA PRO A 319 16.09 -0.19 -3.55
C PRO A 319 16.57 -1.41 -4.35
N VAL A 320 17.06 -1.19 -5.56
CA VAL A 320 17.63 -2.27 -6.39
C VAL A 320 18.94 -2.78 -5.78
N THR A 321 19.83 -1.86 -5.38
CA THR A 321 21.10 -2.20 -4.75
C THR A 321 20.91 -2.99 -3.45
N ARG A 322 19.91 -2.63 -2.62
CA ARG A 322 19.58 -3.39 -1.40
C ARG A 322 19.30 -4.87 -1.68
N ILE A 323 18.59 -5.16 -2.77
CA ILE A 323 18.28 -6.54 -3.18
C ILE A 323 19.55 -7.24 -3.71
N GLU A 324 20.40 -6.53 -4.45
CA GLU A 324 21.69 -7.05 -4.95
C GLU A 324 22.68 -7.38 -3.83
N GLU A 325 22.70 -6.57 -2.77
CA GLU A 325 23.47 -6.83 -1.53
C GLU A 325 22.95 -8.07 -0.79
N ALA A 326 21.63 -8.24 -0.75
CA ALA A 326 21.01 -9.36 -0.05
C ALA A 326 21.21 -10.70 -0.76
N PHE A 327 21.18 -10.75 -2.09
CA PHE A 327 21.15 -12.02 -2.83
C PHE A 327 22.18 -12.08 -3.95
N ALA A 328 22.88 -13.21 -4.08
CA ALA A 328 23.81 -13.46 -5.19
C ALA A 328 23.10 -13.93 -6.49
N ASP A 329 21.96 -14.60 -6.35
CA ASP A 329 21.26 -15.25 -7.46
C ASP A 329 20.51 -14.24 -8.35
N ALA A 330 20.84 -14.20 -9.64
CA ALA A 330 20.28 -13.23 -10.57
C ALA A 330 18.78 -13.46 -10.86
N GLY A 331 18.33 -14.71 -10.87
CA GLY A 331 16.91 -15.04 -11.09
C GLY A 331 16.03 -14.62 -9.92
N LEU A 332 16.51 -14.80 -8.69
CA LEU A 332 15.84 -14.33 -7.49
C LEU A 332 15.78 -12.80 -7.47
N ARG A 333 16.88 -12.10 -7.78
CA ARG A 333 16.87 -10.63 -7.86
C ARG A 333 15.83 -10.13 -8.86
N GLU A 334 15.73 -10.75 -10.02
CA GLU A 334 14.73 -10.40 -11.04
C GLU A 334 13.30 -10.60 -10.51
N ARG A 335 13.02 -11.72 -9.84
CA ARG A 335 11.71 -11.95 -9.20
C ARG A 335 11.36 -10.87 -8.19
N LEU A 336 12.30 -10.56 -7.28
CA LEU A 336 12.09 -9.60 -6.20
C LEU A 336 11.94 -8.15 -6.71
N THR A 337 12.69 -7.79 -7.74
CA THR A 337 12.66 -6.44 -8.33
C THR A 337 11.49 -6.25 -9.30
N PHE A 338 11.02 -7.30 -9.96
CA PHE A 338 10.10 -7.20 -11.09
C PHE A 338 8.98 -8.26 -11.10
N GLY A 339 9.33 -9.54 -11.23
CA GLY A 339 8.37 -10.60 -11.53
C GLY A 339 7.24 -10.74 -10.50
N ASN A 340 7.55 -10.57 -9.22
CA ASN A 340 6.55 -10.68 -8.16
C ASN A 340 5.54 -9.53 -8.20
N ALA A 341 5.99 -8.31 -8.51
CA ALA A 341 5.12 -7.15 -8.63
C ALA A 341 4.21 -7.24 -9.86
N GLN A 342 4.70 -7.79 -10.97
CA GLN A 342 3.86 -8.08 -12.14
C GLN A 342 2.71 -9.03 -11.77
N ALA A 343 3.01 -10.11 -11.04
CA ALA A 343 2.02 -11.08 -10.59
C ALA A 343 1.04 -10.47 -9.56
N PHE A 344 1.54 -9.68 -8.61
CA PHE A 344 0.74 -9.01 -7.60
C PHE A 344 -0.23 -7.98 -8.21
N LEU A 345 0.20 -7.23 -9.23
CA LEU A 345 -0.60 -6.19 -9.89
C LEU A 345 -1.35 -6.68 -11.14
N ALA A 346 -1.10 -7.92 -11.60
CA ALA A 346 -1.62 -8.47 -12.86
C ALA A 346 -1.29 -7.56 -14.06
N LEU A 347 -0.01 -7.21 -14.18
CA LEU A 347 0.49 -6.45 -15.33
C LEU A 347 0.79 -7.41 -16.47
N GLU A 348 0.26 -7.11 -17.65
CA GLU A 348 0.67 -7.73 -18.90
C GLU A 348 1.85 -6.94 -19.46
N ILE A 349 3.01 -7.57 -19.58
CA ILE A 349 4.22 -6.94 -20.14
C ILE A 349 4.59 -7.70 -21.41
N LEU A 350 4.82 -6.96 -22.51
CA LEU A 350 5.12 -7.49 -23.85
C LEU A 350 6.61 -7.73 -24.08
#